data_AF-A0A2L0EQE6-F1
#
_entry.id   AF-A0A2L0EQE6-F1
#
_cell.length_a   1.000
_cell.length_b   1.000
_cell.length_c   1.000
_cell.angle_alpha   90.00
_cell.angle_beta   90.00
_cell.angle_gamma   90.00
#
_symmetry.space_group_name_H-M   'P 1'
#
loop_
_entity.id
_entity.type
_entity.pdbx_description
1 polymer ?
#
loop_
_entity_poly.entity_id
_entity_poly.type
_entity_poly.pdbx_seq_one_letter_code
_entity_poly.pdbx_strand_id
1 'polypeptide(L)' 'MSRAVDVFAILLLVAAAFSFAFGVHALGDRQDFKAIYLLVVGGLSLKASTEILRPRGGSA' A
#
# COMPACT_ATOMS: atom_id res chain seq x y z
N MET A 1 -3.73 14.84 16.12
CA MET A 1 -4.17 13.61 15.45
C MET A 1 -3.82 13.57 13.96
N SER A 2 -4.06 14.64 13.18
CA SER A 2 -3.76 14.67 11.73
C SER A 2 -2.33 14.25 11.36
N ARG A 3 -1.29 14.79 12.02
CA ARG A 3 0.11 14.44 11.69
C ARG A 3 0.45 12.96 11.87
N ALA A 4 -0.11 12.30 12.88
CA ALA A 4 0.13 10.87 13.09
C ALA A 4 -0.51 10.05 11.95
N VAL A 5 -1.73 10.44 11.57
CA VAL A 5 -2.47 9.83 10.46
C VAL A 5 -1.74 10.01 9.13
N ASP A 6 -1.17 11.19 8.88
CA ASP A 6 -0.34 11.47 7.70
C ASP A 6 0.91 10.58 7.65
N VAL A 7 1.60 10.43 8.78
CA VAL A 7 2.79 9.54 8.88
C VAL A 7 2.40 8.09 8.59
N PHE A 8 1.29 7.59 9.14
CA PHE A 8 0.79 6.25 8.84
C PHE A 8 0.47 6.06 7.35
N ALA A 9 -0.15 7.05 6.71
CA ALA A 9 -0.45 6.98 5.29
C ALA A 9 0.81 6.92 4.43
N ILE A 10 1.86 7.66 4.80
CA ILE A 10 3.17 7.61 4.13
C ILE A 10 3.82 6.24 4.33
N LEU A 11 3.81 5.71 5.54
CA LEU A 11 4.39 4.39 5.83
C LEU A 11 3.69 3.29 5.02
N LEU A 12 2.36 3.33 4.93
CA LEU A 12 1.57 2.40 4.11
C LEU A 12 1.88 2.54 2.62
N LEU A 13 2.08 3.77 2.13
CA LEU A 13 2.48 4.03 0.75
C LEU A 13 3.87 3.44 0.44
N VAL A 14 4.82 3.63 1.34
CA VAL A 14 6.18 3.08 1.23
C VAL A 14 6.14 1.54 1.25
N ALA A 15 5.36 0.95 2.16
CA ALA A 15 5.17 -0.50 2.21
C ALA A 15 4.54 -1.06 0.92
N ALA A 16 3.60 -0.32 0.32
CA ALA A 16 3.01 -0.67 -0.97
C ALA A 16 4.06 -0.68 -2.09
N ALA A 17 4.88 0.38 -2.17
CA ALA A 17 5.94 0.51 -3.16
C ALA A 17 6.96 -0.65 -3.06
N PHE A 18 7.41 -0.97 -1.85
CA PHE A 18 8.32 -2.11 -1.64
C PHE A 18 7.67 -3.44 -2.03
N SER A 19 6.42 -3.68 -1.61
CA SER A 19 5.72 -4.92 -1.94
C SER A 19 5.57 -5.10 -3.45
N PHE A 20 5.25 -4.04 -4.20
CA PHE A 20 5.19 -4.11 -5.66
C PHE A 20 6.56 -4.35 -6.29
N ALA A 21 7.61 -3.66 -5.83
CA ALA A 21 8.98 -3.88 -6.33
C ALA A 21 9.43 -5.34 -6.12
N PHE A 22 9.25 -5.88 -4.92
CA PHE A 22 9.57 -7.27 -4.62
C PHE A 22 8.64 -8.27 -5.34
N GLY A 23 7.37 -7.92 -5.53
CA GLY A 23 6.40 -8.75 -6.25
C GLY A 23 6.77 -8.91 -7.72
N VAL A 24 7.14 -7.81 -8.38
CA VAL A 24 7.63 -7.82 -9.76
C VAL A 24 8.94 -8.59 -9.87
N HIS A 25 9.86 -8.41 -8.92
CA HIS A 25 11.11 -9.19 -8.88
C HIS A 25 10.85 -10.69 -8.72
N ALA A 26 9.97 -11.08 -7.80
CA ALA A 26 9.57 -12.48 -7.58
C ALA A 26 8.91 -13.10 -8.81
N LEU A 27 8.17 -12.30 -9.60
CA LEU A 27 7.59 -12.74 -10.87
C LEU A 27 8.67 -13.08 -11.91
N GLY A 28 9.75 -12.28 -11.94
CA GLY A 28 10.94 -12.58 -12.76
C GLY A 28 11.62 -13.89 -12.37
N ASP A 29 11.62 -14.22 -11.08
CA ASP A 29 12.19 -15.45 -10.53
C ASP A 29 11.27 -16.67 -10.63
N ARG A 30 10.11 -16.57 -11.31
CA ARG A 30 9.06 -17.61 -11.38
C ARG A 30 8.49 -18.01 -10.01
N GLN A 31 8.57 -17.13 -9.01
CA GLN A 31 7.99 -17.32 -7.69
C GLN A 31 6.55 -16.78 -7.68
N ASP A 32 5.67 -17.36 -8.50
CA ASP A 32 4.33 -16.81 -8.80
C ASP A 32 3.48 -16.59 -7.55
N PHE A 33 3.49 -17.55 -6.61
CA PHE A 33 2.72 -17.43 -5.37
C PHE A 33 3.19 -16.24 -4.52
N LYS A 34 4.50 -16.05 -4.41
CA LYS A 34 5.10 -14.93 -3.67
C LYS A 34 4.81 -13.61 -4.37
N ALA A 35 4.90 -13.59 -5.71
CA ALA A 35 4.56 -12.42 -6.51
C ALA A 35 3.11 -12.00 -6.27
N ILE A 36 2.15 -12.92 -6.39
CA ILE A 36 0.73 -12.66 -6.13
C ILE A 36 0.52 -12.15 -4.70
N TYR A 37 1.11 -12.82 -3.71
CA TYR A 37 1.00 -12.40 -2.31
C TYR A 37 1.47 -10.96 -2.10
N LEU A 38 2.65 -10.62 -2.62
CA LEU A 38 3.22 -9.27 -2.51
C LEU A 38 2.40 -8.22 -3.26
N LEU A 39 1.85 -8.57 -4.43
CA LEU A 39 0.94 -7.68 -5.17
C LEU A 39 -0.34 -7.40 -4.38
N VAL A 40 -0.94 -8.41 -3.75
CA VAL A 40 -2.14 -8.24 -2.92
C VAL A 40 -1.84 -7.36 -1.70
N VAL A 41 -0.75 -7.64 -0.98
CA VAL A 41 -0.32 -6.85 0.18
C VAL A 41 -0.04 -5.39 -0.21
N GLY A 42 0.63 -5.17 -1.34
CA GLY A 42 0.88 -3.83 -1.87
C GLY A 42 -0.41 -3.08 -2.21
N GLY A 43 -1.34 -3.75 -2.88
CA GLY A 43 -2.65 -3.18 -3.23
C GLY A 43 -3.48 -2.79 -2.00
N LEU A 44 -3.52 -3.65 -0.97
CA LEU A 44 -4.22 -3.36 0.28
C LEU A 44 -3.58 -2.19 1.04
N SER A 45 -2.25 -2.13 1.07
CA SER A 45 -1.53 -1.03 1.73
C SER A 45 -1.78 0.31 1.03
N LEU A 46 -1.81 0.30 -0.31
CA LEU A 46 -2.12 1.48 -1.12
C LEU A 46 -3.59 1.93 -0.92
N LYS A 47 -4.54 0.99 -0.90
CA LYS A 47 -5.94 1.28 -0.58
C LYS A 47 -6.06 1.93 0.81
N ALA A 48 -5.41 1.36 1.82
CA ALA A 48 -5.47 1.89 3.18
C ALA A 48 -4.86 3.30 3.26
N SER A 49 -3.71 3.54 2.62
CA SER A 49 -3.08 4.87 2.54
C SER A 49 -4.02 5.91 1.91
N THR A 50 -4.65 5.58 0.78
CA THR A 50 -5.55 6.50 0.07
C THR A 50 -6.88 6.73 0.81
N GLU A 51 -7.43 5.72 1.47
CA GLU A 51 -8.66 5.83 2.26
C GLU A 51 -8.48 6.68 3.51
N ILE A 52 -7.29 6.64 4.11
CA ILE A 52 -6.91 7.48 5.24
C ILE A 52 -6.79 8.96 4.81
N LEU A 53 -6.21 9.22 3.63
CA LEU A 53 -6.05 10.58 3.09
C LEU A 53 -7.34 11.14 2.51
N ARG A 54 -8.30 10.29 2.14
CA ARG A 54 -9.54 10.73 1.49
C ARG A 54 -10.31 11.66 2.42
N PRO A 55 -10.52 12.93 2.06
CA PRO A 55 -11.36 13.82 2.85
C PRO A 55 -12.78 13.23 2.88
N ARG A 56 -13.26 12.91 4.09
CA ARG A 56 -14.65 12.54 4.31
C ARG A 56 -15.46 13.80 4.02
N GLY A 57 -16.24 13.79 2.94
CA GLY A 57 -16.98 14.96 2.46
C GLY A 57 -17.67 15.70 3.61
N GLY A 58 -17.49 17.02 3.65
CA GLY A 58 -18.07 17.88 4.66
C GLY A 58 -19.57 17.65 4.76
N SER A 59 -20.00 17.13 5.90
CA SER A 59 -21.36 17.29 6.40
C SER A 59 -21.25 18.31 7.54
N ALA A 60 -21.41 19.58 7.17
CA ALA A 60 -21.66 20.71 8.06
C ALA A 60 -22.56 21.67 7.32
#